data_AF-A0A2D2M845-F1
#
_entry.id   AF-A0A2D2M845-F1
#
_cell.length_a   1.000
_cell.length_b   1.000
_cell.length_c   1.000
_cell.angle_alpha   90.00
_cell.angle_beta   90.00
_cell.angle_gamma   90.00
#
_symmetry.space_group_name_H-M   'P 1'
#
loop_
_entity.id
_entity.type
_entity.pdbx_description
1 polymer ?
#
loop_
_entity_poly.entity_id
_entity_poly.type
_entity_poly.pdbx_seq_one_letter_code
_entity_poly.pdbx_strand_id
1 'polypeptide(L)'
;MFSGKWRTRVAEQDDELVALRRENEALRQENRQLADLVAQTQAEQAALNGYSRYQSELHDKLGMFDESMKQTRDGVVHQAEILRGEVDHLKANSGVFAQTSEMLSSFSSSLTHMAEQGVSSVESVSQLKTRVSEISNIVGLIKAISDQTNLLALNAAIEAARAGEQGRGFAVVADEVRALAQRTHQATQDISVLVDGINTDTAAASASIGNLSTEATRLASDVSSSAQTLDEMVVMGDHMTGLIENIALSSFCEAVKLDHLLFKLMVYLRLFNQDQNLELSDHKNCRLGKWYLTPETQETYRNDRSFSQLDDPHRLCHESASEALHKAQHKDWNAVVQSLNSMEVASLKVNQVLVALANRDA
;
A
#
# COMPACT_ATOMS: atom_id res chain seq x y z
N MET A 1 -116.73 -49.22 29.14
CA MET A 1 -115.87 -49.11 30.35
C MET A 1 -114.40 -48.79 30.03
N PHE A 2 -114.08 -48.04 28.97
CA PHE A 2 -112.69 -47.78 28.55
C PHE A 2 -112.44 -46.35 28.02
N SER A 3 -113.11 -45.31 28.53
CA SER A 3 -112.95 -43.93 27.99
C SER A 3 -112.20 -42.94 28.90
N GLY A 4 -112.26 -43.10 30.24
CA GLY A 4 -111.60 -42.17 31.19
C GLY A 4 -110.09 -42.36 31.30
N LYS A 5 -109.62 -43.59 31.60
CA LYS A 5 -108.19 -43.92 31.72
C LYS A 5 -107.39 -43.66 30.44
N TRP A 6 -107.99 -43.91 29.28
CA TRP A 6 -107.35 -43.64 27.99
C TRP A 6 -107.24 -42.14 27.70
N ARG A 7 -108.22 -41.32 28.12
CA ARG A 7 -108.12 -39.85 28.00
C ARG A 7 -107.04 -39.26 28.90
N THR A 8 -106.89 -39.75 30.13
CA THR A 8 -105.80 -39.32 31.03
C THR A 8 -104.43 -39.75 30.49
N ARG A 9 -104.30 -40.99 30.00
CA ARG A 9 -103.06 -41.50 29.38
C ARG A 9 -102.68 -40.71 28.14
N VAL A 10 -103.65 -40.33 27.30
CA VAL A 10 -103.42 -39.49 26.10
C VAL A 10 -103.00 -38.07 26.50
N ALA A 11 -103.62 -37.48 27.53
CA ALA A 11 -103.22 -36.17 28.04
C ALA A 11 -101.80 -36.17 28.64
N GLU A 12 -101.45 -37.19 29.44
CA GLU A 12 -100.10 -37.37 29.97
C GLU A 12 -99.05 -37.54 28.85
N GLN A 13 -99.39 -38.30 27.79
CA GLN A 13 -98.52 -38.47 26.62
C GLN A 13 -98.40 -37.20 25.77
N ASP A 14 -99.47 -36.40 25.66
CA ASP A 14 -99.44 -35.11 24.97
C ASP A 14 -98.58 -34.08 25.74
N ASP A 15 -98.69 -34.04 27.07
CA ASP A 15 -97.85 -33.19 27.93
C ASP A 15 -96.37 -33.62 27.86
N GLU A 16 -96.09 -34.93 27.87
CA GLU A 16 -94.74 -35.48 27.68
C GLU A 16 -94.18 -35.17 26.28
N LEU A 17 -95.01 -35.26 25.22
CA LEU A 17 -94.64 -34.87 23.85
C LEU A 17 -94.34 -33.38 23.75
N VAL A 18 -95.10 -32.52 24.44
CA VAL A 18 -94.83 -31.07 24.47
C VAL A 18 -93.54 -30.77 25.24
N ALA A 19 -93.29 -31.45 26.35
CA ALA A 19 -92.05 -31.31 27.12
C ALA A 19 -90.82 -31.74 26.28
N LEU A 20 -90.89 -32.92 25.65
CA LEU A 20 -89.83 -33.41 24.76
C LEU A 20 -89.62 -32.52 23.54
N ARG A 21 -90.68 -31.91 22.97
CA ARG A 21 -90.54 -30.95 21.87
C ARG A 21 -89.82 -29.67 22.31
N ARG A 22 -90.15 -29.14 23.49
CA ARG A 22 -89.47 -27.97 24.07
C ARG A 22 -88.00 -28.27 24.35
N GLU A 23 -87.72 -29.43 24.93
CA GLU A 23 -86.35 -29.90 25.19
C GLU A 23 -85.58 -30.09 23.87
N ASN A 24 -86.18 -30.71 22.85
CA ASN A 24 -85.56 -30.87 21.55
C ASN A 24 -85.26 -29.52 20.86
N GLU A 25 -86.15 -28.55 21.01
CA GLU A 25 -85.95 -27.20 20.48
C GLU A 25 -84.84 -26.44 21.22
N ALA A 26 -84.78 -26.58 22.55
CA ALA A 26 -83.67 -26.05 23.36
C ALA A 26 -82.33 -26.68 22.99
N LEU A 27 -82.27 -28.01 22.87
CA LEU A 27 -81.07 -28.74 22.43
C LEU A 27 -80.65 -28.36 21.01
N ARG A 28 -81.60 -28.07 20.10
CA ARG A 28 -81.30 -27.56 18.75
C ARG A 28 -80.78 -26.13 18.76
N GLN A 29 -81.21 -25.31 19.71
CA GLN A 29 -80.67 -23.96 19.88
C GLN A 29 -79.24 -24.02 20.45
N GLU A 30 -79.02 -24.86 21.46
CA GLU A 30 -77.70 -25.10 22.04
C GLU A 30 -76.72 -25.67 21.00
N ASN A 31 -77.13 -26.67 20.21
CA ASN A 31 -76.30 -27.20 19.12
C ASN A 31 -75.94 -26.14 18.07
N ARG A 32 -76.84 -25.19 17.78
CA ARG A 32 -76.53 -24.07 16.88
C ARG A 32 -75.50 -23.12 17.50
N GLN A 33 -75.65 -22.77 18.78
CA GLN A 33 -74.67 -21.94 19.50
C GLN A 33 -73.29 -22.60 19.58
N LEU A 34 -73.23 -23.91 19.83
CA LEU A 34 -71.99 -24.67 19.84
C LEU A 34 -71.35 -24.71 18.44
N ALA A 35 -72.14 -24.89 17.38
CA ALA A 35 -71.64 -24.87 16.01
C ALA A 35 -71.04 -23.51 15.63
N ASP A 36 -71.71 -22.40 16.01
CA ASP A 36 -71.21 -21.05 15.79
C ASP A 36 -69.90 -20.79 16.56
N LEU A 37 -69.83 -21.23 17.83
CA LEU A 37 -68.62 -21.10 18.65
C LEU A 37 -67.45 -21.90 18.05
N VAL A 38 -67.69 -23.13 17.60
CA VAL A 38 -66.66 -23.96 16.93
C VAL A 38 -66.17 -23.28 15.66
N ALA A 39 -67.07 -22.71 14.85
CA ALA A 39 -66.68 -21.97 13.65
C ALA A 39 -65.84 -20.74 13.99
N GLN A 40 -66.19 -19.99 15.04
CA GLN A 40 -65.41 -18.84 15.51
C GLN A 40 -64.02 -19.27 16.00
N THR A 41 -63.92 -20.31 16.83
CA THR A 41 -62.64 -20.81 17.33
C THR A 41 -61.76 -21.35 16.20
N GLN A 42 -62.34 -22.01 15.20
CA GLN A 42 -61.60 -22.45 14.01
C GLN A 42 -61.07 -21.26 13.19
N ALA A 43 -61.84 -20.19 13.05
CA ALA A 43 -61.40 -18.97 12.38
C ALA A 43 -60.26 -18.27 13.15
N GLU A 44 -60.38 -18.15 14.48
CA GLU A 44 -59.33 -17.61 15.35
C GLU A 44 -58.05 -18.46 15.29
N GLN A 45 -58.18 -19.79 15.32
CA GLN A 45 -57.05 -20.71 15.20
C GLN A 45 -56.36 -20.58 13.83
N ALA A 46 -57.14 -20.45 12.74
CA ALA A 46 -56.59 -20.24 11.41
C ALA A 46 -55.82 -18.91 11.32
N ALA A 47 -56.34 -17.84 11.94
CA ALA A 47 -55.67 -16.55 12.01
C ALA A 47 -54.36 -16.62 12.82
N LEU A 48 -54.37 -17.26 14.00
CA LEU A 48 -53.18 -17.48 14.83
C LEU A 48 -52.13 -18.32 14.10
N ASN A 49 -52.54 -19.39 13.40
CA ASN A 49 -51.64 -20.21 12.61
C ASN A 49 -51.01 -19.41 11.45
N GLY A 50 -51.80 -18.53 10.80
CA GLY A 50 -51.30 -17.62 9.78
C GLY A 50 -50.27 -16.63 10.33
N TYR A 51 -50.54 -16.04 11.50
CA TYR A 51 -49.63 -15.13 12.18
C TYR A 51 -48.32 -15.81 12.61
N SER A 52 -48.41 -17.03 13.17
CA SER A 52 -47.22 -17.82 13.54
C SER A 52 -46.36 -18.17 12.32
N ARG A 53 -46.98 -18.54 11.18
CA ARG A 53 -46.24 -18.76 9.92
C ARG A 53 -45.53 -17.50 9.45
N TYR A 54 -46.22 -16.37 9.45
CA TYR A 54 -45.64 -15.07 9.10
C TYR A 54 -44.44 -14.71 9.99
N GLN A 55 -44.54 -14.89 11.31
CA GLN A 55 -43.44 -14.64 12.24
C GLN A 55 -42.23 -15.54 11.94
N SER A 56 -42.46 -16.83 11.68
CA SER A 56 -41.41 -17.78 11.33
C SER A 56 -40.70 -17.41 10.03
N GLU A 57 -41.46 -17.08 8.97
CA GLU A 57 -40.89 -16.63 7.69
C GLU A 57 -40.10 -15.33 7.84
N LEU A 58 -40.60 -14.36 8.62
CA LEU A 58 -39.88 -13.12 8.87
C LEU A 58 -38.58 -13.36 9.66
N HIS A 59 -38.59 -14.27 10.63
CA HIS A 59 -37.40 -14.65 11.38
C HIS A 59 -36.32 -15.25 10.47
N ASP A 60 -36.71 -16.14 9.54
CA ASP A 60 -35.80 -16.67 8.51
C ASP A 60 -35.17 -15.55 7.67
N LYS A 61 -35.96 -14.57 7.21
CA LYS A 61 -35.44 -13.43 6.44
C LYS A 61 -34.53 -12.52 7.26
N LEU A 62 -34.80 -12.33 8.55
CA LEU A 62 -33.91 -11.60 9.44
C LEU A 62 -32.60 -12.37 9.69
N GLY A 63 -32.64 -13.70 9.74
CA GLY A 63 -31.44 -14.55 9.78
C GLY A 63 -30.58 -14.40 8.52
N MET A 64 -31.20 -14.40 7.33
CA MET A 64 -30.48 -14.14 6.07
C MET A 64 -29.85 -12.73 6.04
N PHE A 65 -30.56 -11.73 6.58
CA PHE A 65 -30.05 -10.36 6.68
C PHE A 65 -28.87 -10.25 7.67
N ASP A 66 -28.95 -10.90 8.84
CA ASP A 66 -27.87 -11.01 9.81
C ASP A 66 -26.60 -11.62 9.18
N GLU A 67 -26.76 -12.71 8.41
CA GLU A 67 -25.65 -13.35 7.69
C GLU A 67 -25.04 -12.43 6.61
N SER A 68 -25.86 -11.73 5.82
CA SER A 68 -25.39 -10.76 4.84
C SER A 68 -24.60 -9.60 5.48
N MET A 69 -25.03 -9.14 6.66
CA MET A 69 -24.34 -8.09 7.41
C MET A 69 -23.03 -8.57 8.01
N LYS A 70 -22.97 -9.82 8.50
CA LYS A 70 -21.72 -10.46 8.95
C LYS A 70 -20.72 -10.58 7.80
N GLN A 71 -21.15 -11.04 6.63
CA GLN A 71 -20.30 -11.12 5.44
C GLN A 71 -19.75 -9.75 5.03
N THR A 72 -20.59 -8.71 5.05
CA THR A 72 -20.17 -7.33 4.76
C THR A 72 -19.12 -6.87 5.76
N ARG A 73 -19.36 -7.08 7.06
CA ARG A 73 -18.41 -6.74 8.12
C ARG A 73 -17.09 -7.48 7.94
N ASP A 74 -17.12 -8.78 7.67
CA ASP A 74 -15.91 -9.60 7.52
C ASP A 74 -15.10 -9.15 6.29
N GLY A 75 -15.76 -8.73 5.21
CA GLY A 75 -15.12 -8.08 4.08
C GLY A 75 -14.41 -6.76 4.44
N VAL A 76 -15.04 -5.91 5.25
CA VAL A 76 -14.43 -4.64 5.72
C VAL A 76 -13.21 -4.91 6.61
N VAL A 77 -13.28 -5.91 7.49
CA VAL A 77 -12.14 -6.33 8.34
C VAL A 77 -10.99 -6.83 7.49
N HIS A 78 -11.29 -7.70 6.52
CA HIS A 78 -10.29 -8.23 5.61
C HIS A 78 -9.61 -7.12 4.80
N GLN A 79 -10.37 -6.12 4.35
CA GLN A 79 -9.83 -4.94 3.66
C GLN A 79 -8.86 -4.15 4.57
N ALA A 80 -9.19 -3.97 5.85
CA ALA A 80 -8.32 -3.30 6.81
C ALA A 80 -7.01 -4.08 7.06
N GLU A 81 -7.05 -5.42 7.08
CA GLU A 81 -5.86 -6.27 7.21
C GLU A 81 -4.95 -6.16 5.99
N ILE A 82 -5.51 -6.16 4.77
CA ILE A 82 -4.75 -5.95 3.52
C ILE A 82 -4.06 -4.59 3.55
N LEU A 83 -4.78 -3.52 3.90
CA LEU A 83 -4.22 -2.16 3.98
C LEU A 83 -3.06 -2.09 4.98
N ARG A 84 -3.17 -2.78 6.12
CA ARG A 84 -2.08 -2.82 7.09
C ARG A 84 -0.84 -3.53 6.54
N GLY A 85 -1.02 -4.59 5.76
CA GLY A 85 0.08 -5.25 5.04
C GLY A 85 0.73 -4.35 4.00
N GLU A 86 -0.04 -3.49 3.32
CA GLU A 86 0.49 -2.54 2.35
C GLU A 86 1.39 -1.46 2.98
N VAL A 87 1.08 -1.03 4.22
CA VAL A 87 1.98 -0.15 5.00
C VAL A 87 3.34 -0.79 5.23
N ASP A 88 3.39 -2.08 5.54
CA ASP A 88 4.65 -2.80 5.74
C ASP A 88 5.45 -2.89 4.43
N HIS A 89 4.78 -3.09 3.29
CA HIS A 89 5.41 -3.05 1.97
C HIS A 89 5.97 -1.66 1.63
N LEU A 90 5.24 -0.58 1.91
CA LEU A 90 5.73 0.78 1.70
C LEU A 90 6.95 1.11 2.56
N LYS A 91 6.97 0.67 3.83
CA LYS A 91 8.13 0.82 4.70
C LYS A 91 9.36 0.09 4.16
N ALA A 92 9.17 -1.11 3.61
CA ALA A 92 10.25 -1.85 2.95
C ALA A 92 10.80 -1.10 1.72
N ASN A 93 9.91 -0.54 0.89
CA ASN A 93 10.29 0.26 -0.28
C ASN A 93 11.07 1.53 0.10
N SER A 94 10.69 2.20 1.19
CA SER A 94 11.44 3.35 1.72
C SER A 94 12.91 3.00 2.04
N GLY A 95 13.16 1.82 2.61
CA GLY A 95 14.52 1.32 2.84
C GLY A 95 15.32 1.14 1.55
N VAL A 96 14.68 0.64 0.48
CA VAL A 96 15.30 0.51 -0.85
C VAL A 96 15.61 1.88 -1.46
N PHE A 97 14.71 2.86 -1.33
CA PHE A 97 14.94 4.22 -1.82
C PHE A 97 16.12 4.89 -1.10
N ALA A 98 16.24 4.74 0.22
CA ALA A 98 17.37 5.26 0.99
C ALA A 98 18.70 4.68 0.51
N GLN A 99 18.77 3.35 0.33
CA GLN A 99 19.95 2.68 -0.20
C GLN A 99 20.31 3.13 -1.63
N THR A 100 19.28 3.33 -2.47
CA THR A 100 19.49 3.78 -3.85
C THR A 100 20.00 5.23 -3.88
N SER A 101 19.51 6.09 -3.00
CA SER A 101 19.98 7.47 -2.84
C SER A 101 21.46 7.53 -2.46
N GLU A 102 21.89 6.71 -1.50
CA GLU A 102 23.31 6.59 -1.12
C GLU A 102 24.18 6.13 -2.31
N MET A 103 23.69 5.14 -3.07
CA MET A 103 24.38 4.66 -4.27
C MET A 103 24.52 5.74 -5.34
N LEU A 104 23.47 6.52 -5.61
CA LEU A 104 23.53 7.64 -6.56
C LEU A 104 24.50 8.74 -6.09
N SER A 105 24.51 9.05 -4.79
CA SER A 105 25.47 10.02 -4.23
C SER A 105 26.92 9.56 -4.42
N SER A 106 27.20 8.28 -4.14
CA SER A 106 28.53 7.70 -4.39
C SER A 106 28.90 7.72 -5.88
N PHE A 107 27.94 7.45 -6.75
CA PHE A 107 28.15 7.44 -8.19
C PHE A 107 28.41 8.86 -8.74
N SER A 108 27.66 9.86 -8.27
CA SER A 108 27.89 11.28 -8.56
C SER A 108 29.31 11.70 -8.17
N SER A 109 29.74 11.37 -6.94
CA SER A 109 31.10 11.66 -6.48
C SER A 109 32.17 10.99 -7.35
N SER A 110 31.94 9.76 -7.80
CA SER A 110 32.88 9.03 -8.66
C SER A 110 33.00 9.68 -10.04
N LEU A 111 31.88 10.17 -10.60
CA LEU A 111 31.86 10.86 -11.89
C LEU A 111 32.56 12.22 -11.83
N THR A 112 32.38 12.98 -10.73
CA THR A 112 33.12 14.22 -10.50
C THR A 112 34.63 13.95 -10.45
N HIS A 113 35.05 12.92 -9.70
CA HIS A 113 36.47 12.58 -9.63
C HIS A 113 37.03 12.13 -10.99
N MET A 114 36.26 11.38 -11.77
CA MET A 114 36.64 10.96 -13.12
C MET A 114 36.80 12.15 -14.08
N ALA A 115 35.93 13.16 -13.98
CA ALA A 115 36.06 14.40 -14.76
C ALA A 115 37.33 15.19 -14.37
N GLU A 116 37.63 15.31 -13.08
CA GLU A 116 38.87 15.94 -12.58
C GLU A 116 40.14 15.21 -13.06
N GLN A 117 40.14 13.87 -12.97
CA GLN A 117 41.23 13.05 -13.50
C GLN A 117 41.40 13.21 -15.01
N GLY A 118 40.29 13.35 -15.75
CA GLY A 118 40.29 13.67 -17.17
C GLY A 118 41.00 14.98 -17.47
N VAL A 119 40.67 16.05 -16.75
CA VAL A 119 41.32 17.37 -16.90
C VAL A 119 42.82 17.28 -16.65
N SER A 120 43.24 16.63 -15.56
CA SER A 120 44.67 16.45 -15.23
C SER A 120 45.41 15.60 -16.29
N SER A 121 44.74 14.60 -16.86
CA SER A 121 45.30 13.77 -17.92
C SER A 121 45.50 14.56 -19.22
N VAL A 122 44.56 15.44 -19.59
CA VAL A 122 44.73 16.36 -20.74
C VAL A 122 45.93 17.28 -20.54
N GLU A 123 46.12 17.82 -19.33
CA GLU A 123 47.28 18.66 -19.02
C GLU A 123 48.60 17.89 -19.19
N SER A 124 48.67 16.65 -18.68
CA SER A 124 49.85 15.79 -18.81
C SER A 124 50.16 15.45 -20.27
N VAL A 125 49.13 15.15 -21.06
CA VAL A 125 49.25 14.89 -22.52
C VAL A 125 49.69 16.15 -23.27
N SER A 126 49.21 17.33 -22.88
CA SER A 126 49.66 18.62 -23.41
C SER A 126 51.14 18.88 -23.15
N GLN A 127 51.62 18.60 -21.93
CA GLN A 127 53.04 18.69 -21.60
C GLN A 127 53.89 17.72 -22.43
N LEU A 128 53.41 16.48 -22.64
CA LEU A 128 54.09 15.51 -23.50
C LEU A 128 54.19 16.03 -24.94
N LYS A 129 53.11 16.60 -25.49
CA LYS A 129 53.09 17.20 -26.82
C LYS A 129 54.14 18.31 -26.98
N THR A 130 54.30 19.15 -25.96
CA THR A 130 55.36 20.19 -25.94
C THR A 130 56.76 19.56 -26.01
N ARG A 131 57.04 18.54 -25.18
CA ARG A 131 58.32 17.83 -25.18
C ARG A 131 58.60 17.13 -26.52
N VAL A 132 57.59 16.53 -27.14
CA VAL A 132 57.68 15.90 -28.46
C VAL A 132 58.02 16.94 -29.53
N SER A 133 57.43 18.15 -29.46
CA SER A 133 57.77 19.26 -30.35
C SER A 133 59.22 19.74 -30.17
N GLU A 134 59.72 19.81 -28.93
CA GLU A 134 61.11 20.15 -28.65
C GLU A 134 62.08 19.12 -29.24
N ILE A 135 61.78 17.83 -29.08
CA ILE A 135 62.56 16.74 -29.68
C ILE A 135 62.56 16.85 -31.20
N SER A 136 61.39 17.08 -31.81
CA SER A 136 61.28 17.25 -33.27
C SER A 136 62.18 18.38 -33.81
N ASN A 137 62.22 19.51 -33.10
CA ASN A 137 63.11 20.63 -33.44
C ASN A 137 64.60 20.25 -33.34
N ILE A 138 64.99 19.52 -32.29
CA ILE A 138 66.37 19.05 -32.11
C ILE A 138 66.76 18.05 -33.21
N VAL A 139 65.89 17.11 -33.54
CA VAL A 139 66.11 16.12 -34.61
C VAL A 139 66.26 16.82 -35.96
N GLY A 140 65.43 17.83 -36.23
CA GLY A 140 65.56 18.67 -37.42
C GLY A 140 66.90 19.39 -37.51
N LEU A 141 67.40 19.92 -36.39
CA LEU A 141 68.72 20.54 -36.31
C LEU A 141 69.85 19.53 -36.56
N ILE A 142 69.79 18.34 -35.96
CA ILE A 142 70.80 17.29 -36.17
C ILE A 142 70.81 16.85 -37.64
N LYS A 143 69.63 16.71 -38.26
CA LYS A 143 69.51 16.40 -39.69
C LYS A 143 70.20 17.47 -40.55
N ALA A 144 69.97 18.75 -40.27
CA ALA A 144 70.63 19.85 -40.97
C ALA A 144 72.16 19.84 -40.79
N ILE A 145 72.65 19.58 -39.57
CA ILE A 145 74.09 19.43 -39.29
C ILE A 145 74.66 18.24 -40.06
N SER A 146 73.94 17.12 -40.10
CA SER A 146 74.33 15.91 -40.81
C SER A 146 74.45 16.16 -42.31
N ASP A 147 73.47 16.86 -42.90
CA ASP A 147 73.48 17.23 -44.33
C ASP A 147 74.63 18.17 -44.66
N GLN A 148 74.88 19.16 -43.79
CA GLN A 148 76.01 20.08 -43.93
C GLN A 148 77.36 19.35 -43.80
N THR A 149 77.48 18.42 -42.86
CA THR A 149 78.70 17.62 -42.65
C THR A 149 78.96 16.70 -43.84
N ASN A 150 77.91 16.09 -44.39
CA ASN A 150 77.99 15.28 -45.61
C ASN A 150 78.47 16.11 -46.81
N LEU A 151 77.98 17.34 -46.97
CA LEU A 151 78.44 18.27 -48.01
C LEU A 151 79.90 18.71 -47.81
N LEU A 152 80.31 19.01 -46.58
CA LEU A 152 81.70 19.36 -46.25
C LEU A 152 82.65 18.19 -46.53
N ALA A 153 82.27 16.97 -46.13
CA ALA A 153 83.04 15.77 -46.37
C ALA A 153 83.17 15.45 -47.87
N LEU A 154 82.10 15.66 -48.65
CA LEU A 154 82.15 15.54 -50.11
C LEU A 154 83.14 16.54 -50.72
N ASN A 155 83.10 17.81 -50.31
CA ASN A 155 84.04 18.83 -50.79
C ASN A 155 85.49 18.48 -50.41
N ALA A 156 85.71 17.97 -49.19
CA ALA A 156 87.03 17.52 -48.73
C ALA A 156 87.54 16.31 -49.54
N ALA A 157 86.68 15.34 -49.87
CA ALA A 157 87.03 14.19 -50.69
C ALA A 157 87.43 14.62 -52.12
N ILE A 158 86.71 15.59 -52.70
CA ILE A 158 87.04 16.18 -54.01
C ILE A 158 88.43 16.85 -53.98
N GLU A 159 88.71 17.66 -52.96
CA GLU A 159 89.99 18.36 -52.86
C GLU A 159 91.16 17.41 -52.53
N ALA A 160 90.91 16.37 -51.74
CA ALA A 160 91.88 15.30 -51.48
C ALA A 160 92.24 14.53 -52.76
N ALA A 161 91.25 14.23 -53.61
CA ALA A 161 91.49 13.64 -54.93
C ALA A 161 92.29 14.57 -55.85
N ARG A 162 92.05 15.89 -55.75
CA ARG A 162 92.75 16.92 -56.52
C ARG A 162 94.23 17.07 -56.12
N ALA A 163 94.57 16.81 -54.85
CA ALA A 163 95.94 16.84 -54.34
C ALA A 163 96.78 15.58 -54.71
N GLY A 164 96.18 14.58 -55.37
CA GLY A 164 96.87 13.38 -55.83
C GLY A 164 97.43 12.51 -54.68
N GLU A 165 98.67 12.03 -54.80
CA GLU A 165 99.30 11.15 -53.79
C GLU A 165 99.42 11.82 -52.40
N GLN A 166 99.59 13.15 -52.34
CA GLN A 166 99.70 13.89 -51.06
C GLN A 166 98.35 13.96 -50.31
N GLY A 167 97.23 13.74 -51.00
CA GLY A 167 95.88 13.80 -50.45
C GLY A 167 95.30 12.46 -49.97
N ARG A 168 95.99 11.33 -50.20
CA ARG A 168 95.45 9.98 -49.91
C ARG A 168 94.97 9.79 -48.47
N GLY A 169 95.73 10.28 -47.49
CA GLY A 169 95.34 10.20 -46.07
C GLY A 169 94.09 11.02 -45.76
N PHE A 170 93.96 12.19 -46.38
CA PHE A 170 92.77 13.05 -46.23
C PHE A 170 91.54 12.48 -46.93
N ALA A 171 91.71 11.78 -48.06
CA ALA A 171 90.61 11.14 -48.78
C ALA A 171 89.93 10.07 -47.91
N VAL A 172 90.71 9.22 -47.22
CA VAL A 172 90.16 8.19 -46.32
C VAL A 172 89.37 8.79 -45.17
N VAL A 173 89.86 9.88 -44.56
CA VAL A 173 89.16 10.58 -43.49
C VAL A 173 87.88 11.23 -44.01
N ALA A 174 87.91 11.85 -45.19
CA ALA A 174 86.73 12.46 -45.80
C ALA A 174 85.62 11.44 -46.10
N ASP A 175 85.98 10.26 -46.62
CA ASP A 175 85.02 9.18 -46.87
C ASP A 175 84.41 8.63 -45.56
N GLU A 176 85.20 8.49 -44.49
CA GLU A 176 84.69 8.05 -43.18
C GLU A 176 83.74 9.08 -42.55
N VAL A 177 84.10 10.37 -42.62
CA VAL A 177 83.23 11.47 -42.14
C VAL A 177 81.93 11.50 -42.96
N ARG A 178 82.00 11.28 -44.27
CA ARG A 178 80.82 11.20 -45.15
C ARG A 178 79.93 10.02 -44.76
N ALA A 179 80.49 8.84 -44.55
CA ALA A 179 79.75 7.66 -44.12
C ALA A 179 79.08 7.89 -42.75
N LEU A 180 79.78 8.52 -41.80
CA LEU A 180 79.24 8.88 -40.49
C LEU A 180 78.07 9.88 -40.61
N ALA A 181 78.20 10.88 -41.48
CA ALA A 181 77.12 11.83 -41.77
C ALA A 181 75.91 11.13 -42.40
N GLN A 182 76.09 10.22 -43.35
CA GLN A 182 74.96 9.45 -43.92
C GLN A 182 74.28 8.57 -42.87
N ARG A 183 75.04 7.91 -41.99
CA ARG A 183 74.48 7.12 -40.87
C ARG A 183 73.72 8.00 -39.88
N THR A 184 74.22 9.20 -39.60
CA THR A 184 73.56 10.18 -38.73
C THR A 184 72.25 10.65 -39.36
N HIS A 185 72.22 10.93 -40.67
CA HIS A 185 71.01 11.30 -41.39
C HIS A 185 69.94 10.20 -41.28
N GLN A 186 70.31 8.95 -41.55
CA GLN A 186 69.37 7.83 -41.44
C GLN A 186 68.83 7.70 -40.01
N ALA A 187 69.69 7.78 -39.00
CA ALA A 187 69.26 7.72 -37.61
C ALA A 187 68.31 8.87 -37.25
N THR A 188 68.55 10.10 -37.72
CA THR A 188 67.62 11.22 -37.51
C THR A 188 66.28 11.00 -38.21
N GLN A 189 66.27 10.38 -39.38
CA GLN A 189 65.04 10.07 -40.10
C GLN A 189 64.21 9.02 -39.37
N ASP A 190 64.86 7.97 -38.85
CA ASP A 190 64.19 6.94 -38.05
C ASP A 190 63.61 7.55 -36.75
N ILE A 191 64.35 8.45 -36.09
CA ILE A 191 63.84 9.19 -34.91
C ILE A 191 62.65 10.09 -35.29
N SER A 192 62.69 10.80 -36.42
CA SER A 192 61.55 11.62 -36.87
C SER A 192 60.28 10.80 -37.02
N VAL A 193 60.37 9.60 -37.61
CA VAL A 193 59.21 8.69 -37.75
C VAL A 193 58.66 8.29 -36.37
N LEU A 194 59.52 7.97 -35.41
CA LEU A 194 59.10 7.65 -34.04
C LEU A 194 58.43 8.84 -33.34
N VAL A 195 58.98 10.05 -33.50
CA VAL A 195 58.44 11.29 -32.92
C VAL A 195 57.07 11.63 -33.51
N ASP A 196 56.89 11.47 -34.82
CA ASP A 196 55.60 11.67 -35.49
C ASP A 196 54.55 10.64 -35.03
N GLY A 197 54.96 9.39 -34.81
CA GLY A 197 54.13 8.35 -34.20
C GLY A 197 53.66 8.75 -32.79
N ILE A 198 54.58 9.15 -31.92
CA ILE A 198 54.26 9.60 -30.55
C ILE A 198 53.32 10.81 -30.58
N ASN A 199 53.52 11.76 -31.50
CA ASN A 199 52.65 12.93 -31.63
C ASN A 199 51.22 12.55 -32.01
N THR A 200 51.08 11.58 -32.93
CA THR A 200 49.77 11.03 -33.35
C THR A 200 49.08 10.32 -32.18
N ASP A 201 49.81 9.46 -31.46
CA ASP A 201 49.27 8.74 -30.29
C ASP A 201 48.86 9.69 -29.17
N THR A 202 49.65 10.74 -28.93
CA THR A 202 49.37 11.78 -27.93
C THR A 202 48.11 12.57 -28.29
N ALA A 203 47.92 12.91 -29.57
CA ALA A 203 46.70 13.58 -30.04
C ALA A 203 45.46 12.70 -29.89
N ALA A 204 45.57 11.41 -30.23
CA ALA A 204 44.50 10.43 -30.06
C ALA A 204 44.12 10.25 -28.58
N ALA A 205 45.12 10.15 -27.69
CA ALA A 205 44.91 10.08 -26.24
C ALA A 205 44.19 11.33 -25.73
N SER A 206 44.61 12.53 -26.13
CA SER A 206 43.96 13.78 -25.74
C SER A 206 42.47 13.83 -26.13
N ALA A 207 42.15 13.39 -27.35
CA ALA A 207 40.77 13.36 -27.84
C ALA A 207 39.92 12.34 -27.06
N SER A 208 40.47 11.15 -26.78
CA SER A 208 39.80 10.10 -26.01
C SER A 208 39.49 10.57 -24.57
N ILE A 209 40.44 11.23 -23.91
CA ILE A 209 40.26 11.78 -22.57
C ILE A 209 39.20 12.91 -22.58
N GLY A 210 39.22 13.78 -23.58
CA GLY A 210 38.21 14.83 -23.74
C GLY A 210 36.78 14.28 -23.88
N ASN A 211 36.62 13.21 -24.66
CA ASN A 211 35.34 12.50 -24.79
C ASN A 211 34.91 11.87 -23.46
N LEU A 212 35.83 11.22 -22.74
CA LEU A 212 35.56 10.63 -21.42
C LEU A 212 35.08 11.68 -20.42
N SER A 213 35.73 12.84 -20.36
CA SER A 213 35.36 13.94 -19.46
C SER A 213 33.97 14.51 -19.79
N THR A 214 33.64 14.60 -21.08
CA THR A 214 32.32 15.06 -21.53
C THR A 214 31.24 14.07 -21.13
N GLU A 215 31.49 12.77 -21.33
CA GLU A 215 30.55 11.71 -20.96
C GLU A 215 30.37 11.59 -19.44
N ALA A 216 31.45 11.77 -18.66
CA ALA A 216 31.39 11.83 -17.20
C ALA A 216 30.45 12.94 -16.71
N THR A 217 30.55 14.12 -17.33
CA THR A 217 29.71 15.29 -17.00
C THR A 217 28.25 15.03 -17.35
N ARG A 218 27.98 14.40 -18.51
CA ARG A 218 26.64 14.01 -18.94
C ARG A 218 26.02 13.01 -17.97
N LEU A 219 26.75 11.96 -17.61
CA LEU A 219 26.32 10.97 -16.64
C LEU A 219 26.05 11.60 -15.26
N ALA A 220 26.85 12.57 -14.83
CA ALA A 220 26.63 13.26 -13.56
C ALA A 220 25.29 14.01 -13.54
N SER A 221 24.91 14.61 -14.68
CA SER A 221 23.59 15.23 -14.85
C SER A 221 22.46 14.19 -14.81
N ASP A 222 22.62 13.04 -15.48
CA ASP A 222 21.64 11.95 -15.47
C ASP A 222 21.43 11.40 -14.05
N VAL A 223 22.50 11.28 -13.28
CA VAL A 223 22.47 10.87 -11.86
C VAL A 223 21.74 11.90 -11.00
N SER A 224 21.99 13.19 -11.22
CA SER A 224 21.28 14.26 -10.50
C SER A 224 19.77 14.21 -10.76
N SER A 225 19.36 13.99 -12.02
CA SER A 225 17.95 13.83 -12.39
C SER A 225 17.32 12.58 -11.75
N SER A 226 18.06 11.47 -11.74
CA SER A 226 17.64 10.24 -11.09
C SER A 226 17.47 10.42 -9.57
N ALA A 227 18.37 11.18 -8.93
CA ALA A 227 18.28 11.49 -7.51
C ALA A 227 17.04 12.34 -7.18
N GLN A 228 16.71 13.32 -8.02
CA GLN A 228 15.48 14.10 -7.86
C GLN A 228 14.23 13.22 -7.99
N THR A 229 14.21 12.31 -8.97
CA THR A 229 13.09 11.38 -9.15
C THR A 229 12.91 10.46 -7.94
N LEU A 230 14.01 10.02 -7.32
CA LEU A 230 13.95 9.24 -6.08
C LEU A 230 13.41 10.05 -4.89
N ASP A 231 13.77 11.32 -4.76
CA ASP A 231 13.24 12.20 -3.71
C ASP A 231 11.71 12.34 -3.84
N GLU A 232 11.22 12.53 -5.06
CA GLU A 232 9.78 12.54 -5.35
C GLU A 232 9.09 11.21 -5.00
N MET A 233 9.75 10.07 -5.26
CA MET A 233 9.25 8.75 -4.87
C MET A 233 9.18 8.56 -3.35
N VAL A 234 10.15 9.08 -2.59
CA VAL A 234 10.14 9.04 -1.12
C VAL A 234 8.95 9.84 -0.58
N VAL A 235 8.77 11.08 -1.05
CA VAL A 235 7.63 11.93 -0.66
C VAL A 235 6.30 11.25 -0.99
N MET A 236 6.20 10.63 -2.17
CA MET A 236 5.00 9.89 -2.57
C MET A 236 4.76 8.67 -1.66
N GLY A 237 5.81 7.95 -1.27
CA GLY A 237 5.73 6.82 -0.34
C GLY A 237 5.24 7.21 1.06
N ASP A 238 5.72 8.34 1.58
CA ASP A 238 5.25 8.88 2.86
C ASP A 238 3.78 9.30 2.78
N HIS A 239 3.37 9.96 1.69
CA HIS A 239 1.98 10.33 1.47
C HIS A 239 1.06 9.10 1.35
N MET A 240 1.48 8.06 0.61
CA MET A 240 0.75 6.80 0.53
C MET A 240 0.60 6.12 1.89
N THR A 241 1.65 6.14 2.70
CA THR A 241 1.61 5.57 4.06
C THR A 241 0.52 6.25 4.89
N GLY A 242 0.48 7.59 4.91
CA GLY A 242 -0.55 8.34 5.62
C GLY A 242 -1.97 8.08 5.11
N LEU A 243 -2.16 7.98 3.78
CA LEU A 243 -3.47 7.65 3.20
C LEU A 243 -3.93 6.25 3.61
N ILE A 244 -3.05 5.26 3.57
CA ILE A 244 -3.39 3.88 3.91
C ILE A 244 -3.71 3.75 5.40
N GLU A 245 -2.95 4.42 6.28
CA GLU A 245 -3.25 4.45 7.72
C GLU A 245 -4.63 5.06 8.00
N ASN A 246 -4.99 6.15 7.30
CA ASN A 246 -6.31 6.77 7.40
C ASN A 246 -7.43 5.85 6.90
N ILE A 247 -7.25 5.19 5.75
CA ILE A 247 -8.24 4.24 5.21
C ILE A 247 -8.39 3.05 6.17
N ALA A 248 -7.30 2.51 6.71
CA ALA A 248 -7.33 1.41 7.66
C ALA A 248 -8.12 1.77 8.93
N LEU A 249 -7.92 2.98 9.48
CA LEU A 249 -8.71 3.48 10.60
C LEU A 249 -10.20 3.62 10.25
N SER A 250 -10.50 4.17 9.07
CA SER A 250 -11.89 4.32 8.59
C SER A 250 -12.58 2.96 8.43
N SER A 251 -11.93 1.99 7.78
CA SER A 251 -12.42 0.61 7.63
C SER A 251 -12.62 -0.06 8.99
N PHE A 252 -11.71 0.13 9.95
CA PHE A 252 -11.90 -0.35 11.31
C PHE A 252 -13.16 0.25 11.96
N CYS A 253 -13.34 1.57 11.85
CA CYS A 253 -14.52 2.26 12.37
C CYS A 253 -15.83 1.75 11.72
N GLU A 254 -15.82 1.49 10.41
CA GLU A 254 -16.96 0.90 9.69
C GLU A 254 -17.28 -0.52 10.18
N ALA A 255 -16.25 -1.35 10.38
CA ALA A 255 -16.43 -2.71 10.88
C ALA A 255 -17.03 -2.70 12.29
N VAL A 256 -16.59 -1.77 13.16
CA VAL A 256 -17.16 -1.58 14.50
C VAL A 256 -18.61 -1.11 14.45
N LYS A 257 -18.97 -0.20 13.54
CA LYS A 257 -20.37 0.24 13.36
C LYS A 257 -21.26 -0.96 12.98
N LEU A 258 -20.77 -1.83 12.09
CA LEU A 258 -21.48 -3.05 11.70
C LEU A 258 -21.61 -4.05 12.87
N ASP A 259 -20.54 -4.23 13.67
CA ASP A 259 -20.61 -5.04 14.90
C ASP A 259 -21.70 -4.56 15.85
N HIS A 260 -21.83 -3.23 16.04
CA HIS A 260 -22.89 -2.66 16.89
C HIS A 260 -24.28 -2.79 16.28
N LEU A 261 -24.43 -2.69 14.95
CA LEU A 261 -25.71 -2.95 14.28
C LEU A 261 -26.16 -4.40 14.46
N LEU A 262 -25.25 -5.36 14.27
CA LEU A 262 -25.49 -6.78 14.52
C LEU A 262 -25.82 -7.06 15.98
N PHE A 263 -25.07 -6.44 16.91
CA PHE A 263 -25.34 -6.54 18.34
C PHE A 263 -26.75 -6.07 18.71
N LYS A 264 -27.18 -4.90 18.22
CA LYS A 264 -28.54 -4.39 18.46
C LYS A 264 -29.61 -5.25 17.81
N LEU A 265 -29.40 -5.70 16.57
CA LEU A 265 -30.32 -6.61 15.88
C LEU A 265 -30.53 -7.90 16.70
N MET A 266 -29.45 -8.48 17.21
CA MET A 266 -29.52 -9.64 18.09
C MET A 266 -30.33 -9.36 19.36
N VAL A 267 -30.13 -8.21 20.02
CA VAL A 267 -30.91 -7.82 21.22
C VAL A 267 -32.41 -7.73 20.88
N TYR A 268 -32.77 -7.08 19.76
CA TYR A 268 -34.15 -6.99 19.32
C TYR A 268 -34.75 -8.37 19.02
N LEU A 269 -34.04 -9.22 18.29
CA LEU A 269 -34.50 -10.57 17.97
C LEU A 269 -34.72 -11.41 19.23
N ARG A 270 -33.83 -11.33 20.22
CA ARG A 270 -34.00 -12.03 21.51
C ARG A 270 -35.25 -11.55 22.25
N LEU A 271 -35.50 -10.24 22.30
CA LEU A 271 -36.70 -9.68 22.92
C LEU A 271 -37.99 -10.12 22.18
N PHE A 272 -37.99 -10.09 20.85
CA PHE A 272 -39.15 -10.53 20.05
C PHE A 272 -39.45 -12.01 20.22
N ASN A 273 -38.41 -12.85 20.29
CA ASN A 273 -38.54 -14.30 20.45
C ASN A 273 -38.73 -14.74 21.90
N GLN A 274 -38.73 -13.81 22.87
CA GLN A 274 -38.75 -14.10 24.31
C GLN A 274 -37.63 -15.07 24.72
N ASP A 275 -36.47 -14.93 24.08
CA ASP A 275 -35.28 -15.72 24.39
C ASP A 275 -34.83 -15.41 25.83
N GLN A 276 -34.64 -16.45 26.63
CA GLN A 276 -34.21 -16.33 28.03
C GLN A 276 -32.70 -16.15 28.17
N ASN A 277 -31.94 -16.28 27.08
CA ASN A 277 -30.50 -16.10 27.09
C ASN A 277 -30.12 -14.61 27.29
N LEU A 278 -29.60 -14.31 28.48
CA LEU A 278 -29.11 -12.99 28.87
C LEU A 278 -27.65 -12.72 28.47
N GLU A 279 -26.93 -13.72 27.97
CA GLU A 279 -25.50 -13.62 27.75
C GLU A 279 -25.19 -12.70 26.56
N LEU A 280 -24.53 -11.58 26.86
CA LEU A 280 -24.06 -10.59 25.91
C LEU A 280 -22.57 -10.34 26.17
N SER A 281 -21.80 -10.11 25.09
CA SER A 281 -20.43 -9.64 25.23
C SER A 281 -20.43 -8.29 25.94
N ASP A 282 -19.55 -8.11 26.92
CA ASP A 282 -19.33 -6.80 27.53
C ASP A 282 -18.58 -5.86 26.56
N HIS A 283 -18.64 -4.57 26.87
CA HIS A 283 -18.01 -3.51 26.06
C HIS A 283 -16.48 -3.66 25.99
N LYS A 284 -15.82 -4.26 26.98
CA LYS A 284 -14.35 -4.43 26.97
C LYS A 284 -13.91 -5.62 26.13
N ASN A 285 -14.75 -6.64 26.00
CA ASN A 285 -14.48 -7.87 25.27
C ASN A 285 -14.88 -7.82 23.79
N CYS A 286 -15.64 -6.80 23.37
CA CYS A 286 -15.95 -6.55 21.97
C CYS A 286 -14.71 -6.01 21.20
N ARG A 287 -14.78 -5.97 19.86
CA ARG A 287 -13.71 -5.47 19.01
C ARG A 287 -13.28 -4.04 19.37
N LEU A 288 -14.25 -3.15 19.58
CA LEU A 288 -14.00 -1.75 19.91
C LEU A 288 -13.29 -1.63 21.27
N GLY A 289 -13.81 -2.30 22.29
CA GLY A 289 -13.22 -2.33 23.64
C GLY A 289 -11.78 -2.79 23.64
N LYS A 290 -11.52 -3.95 23.02
CA LYS A 290 -10.16 -4.48 22.89
C LYS A 290 -9.23 -3.47 22.23
N TRP A 291 -9.70 -2.77 21.21
CA TRP A 291 -8.89 -1.80 20.48
C TRP A 291 -8.55 -0.55 21.31
N TYR A 292 -9.51 0.18 21.88
CA TYR A 292 -9.21 1.45 22.57
C TYR A 292 -8.66 1.26 24.00
N LEU A 293 -8.78 0.07 24.58
CA LEU A 293 -8.18 -0.25 25.87
C LEU A 293 -6.73 -0.72 25.76
N THR A 294 -6.24 -1.00 24.54
CA THR A 294 -4.87 -1.42 24.29
C THR A 294 -3.89 -0.26 24.54
N PRO A 295 -2.77 -0.46 25.26
CA PRO A 295 -1.83 0.61 25.60
C PRO A 295 -1.31 1.39 24.39
N GLU A 296 -1.03 0.68 23.29
CA GLU A 296 -0.54 1.26 22.04
C GLU A 296 -1.55 2.26 21.45
N THR A 297 -2.84 1.89 21.44
CA THR A 297 -3.92 2.77 20.97
C THR A 297 -4.08 3.96 21.91
N GLN A 298 -4.02 3.75 23.22
CA GLN A 298 -4.14 4.84 24.18
C GLN A 298 -3.03 5.87 24.02
N GLU A 299 -1.78 5.44 23.81
CA GLU A 299 -0.68 6.38 23.56
C GLU A 299 -0.86 7.11 22.23
N THR A 300 -1.29 6.41 21.18
CA THR A 300 -1.50 7.00 19.84
C THR A 300 -2.60 8.07 19.85
N TYR A 301 -3.70 7.83 20.57
CA TYR A 301 -4.88 8.70 20.57
C TYR A 301 -5.04 9.52 21.86
N ARG A 302 -4.04 9.57 22.74
CA ARG A 302 -4.11 10.28 24.05
C ARG A 302 -4.60 11.72 23.99
N ASN A 303 -4.28 12.43 22.91
CA ASN A 303 -4.61 13.85 22.72
C ASN A 303 -5.88 14.04 21.85
N ASP A 304 -6.53 12.95 21.44
CA ASP A 304 -7.76 13.00 20.66
C ASP A 304 -8.99 13.24 21.55
N ARG A 305 -9.67 14.35 21.29
CA ARG A 305 -10.89 14.71 22.01
C ARG A 305 -12.06 13.75 21.73
N SER A 306 -12.19 13.23 20.52
CA SER A 306 -13.19 12.22 20.15
C SER A 306 -12.89 10.89 20.84
N PHE A 307 -11.63 10.45 20.84
CA PHE A 307 -11.21 9.19 21.47
C PHE A 307 -11.54 9.16 22.97
N SER A 308 -11.26 10.24 23.70
CA SER A 308 -11.58 10.34 25.13
C SER A 308 -13.08 10.27 25.45
N GLN A 309 -13.95 10.53 24.47
CA GLN A 309 -15.40 10.46 24.62
C GLN A 309 -15.99 9.09 24.24
N LEU A 310 -15.17 8.11 23.86
CA LEU A 310 -15.63 6.84 23.31
C LEU A 310 -16.15 5.86 24.38
N ASP A 311 -15.48 5.78 25.54
CA ASP A 311 -15.72 4.73 26.53
C ASP A 311 -17.12 4.81 27.16
N ASP A 312 -17.55 5.99 27.61
CA ASP A 312 -18.83 6.19 28.27
C ASP A 312 -20.06 5.80 27.42
N PRO A 313 -20.24 6.32 26.19
CA PRO A 313 -21.38 5.93 25.35
C PRO A 313 -21.28 4.46 24.92
N HIS A 314 -20.08 3.90 24.76
CA HIS A 314 -19.91 2.49 24.44
C HIS A 314 -20.32 1.58 25.59
N ARG A 315 -19.85 1.85 26.80
CA ARG A 315 -20.26 1.16 28.03
C ARG A 315 -21.77 1.23 28.23
N LEU A 316 -22.35 2.43 28.12
CA LEU A 316 -23.80 2.64 28.26
C LEU A 316 -24.62 1.83 27.24
N CYS A 317 -24.13 1.70 25.99
CA CYS A 317 -24.81 0.89 24.98
C CYS A 317 -24.91 -0.59 25.41
N HIS A 318 -23.80 -1.19 25.85
CA HIS A 318 -23.77 -2.59 26.29
C HIS A 318 -24.56 -2.82 27.58
N GLU A 319 -24.41 -1.94 28.58
CA GLU A 319 -25.16 -2.05 29.84
C GLU A 319 -26.66 -1.93 29.62
N SER A 320 -27.09 -0.97 28.80
CA SER A 320 -28.52 -0.76 28.49
C SER A 320 -29.13 -1.96 27.76
N ALA A 321 -28.38 -2.61 26.88
CA ALA A 321 -28.81 -3.82 26.20
C ALA A 321 -29.03 -4.99 27.17
N SER A 322 -28.07 -5.20 28.09
CA SER A 322 -28.17 -6.25 29.11
C SER A 322 -29.34 -5.98 30.06
N GLU A 323 -29.52 -4.73 30.48
CA GLU A 323 -30.62 -4.31 31.35
C GLU A 323 -31.99 -4.52 30.67
N ALA A 324 -32.11 -4.23 29.37
CA ALA A 324 -33.32 -4.48 28.60
C ALA A 324 -33.71 -5.96 28.60
N LEU A 325 -32.76 -6.88 28.34
CA LEU A 325 -33.02 -8.32 28.38
C LEU A 325 -33.41 -8.78 29.79
N HIS A 326 -32.73 -8.29 30.82
CA HIS A 326 -33.03 -8.63 32.22
C HIS A 326 -34.43 -8.16 32.65
N LYS A 327 -34.82 -6.93 32.30
CA LYS A 327 -36.17 -6.39 32.57
C LYS A 327 -37.27 -7.13 31.82
N ALA A 328 -36.98 -7.62 30.62
CA ALA A 328 -37.92 -8.41 29.83
C ALA A 328 -38.28 -9.74 30.50
N GLN A 329 -37.34 -10.40 31.21
CA GLN A 329 -37.64 -11.60 32.00
C GLN A 329 -38.68 -11.34 33.09
N HIS A 330 -38.66 -10.14 33.67
CA HIS A 330 -39.60 -9.70 34.71
C HIS A 330 -40.89 -9.12 34.12
N LYS A 331 -41.04 -9.12 32.78
CA LYS A 331 -42.18 -8.56 32.05
C LYS A 331 -42.44 -7.07 32.33
N ASP A 332 -41.40 -6.31 32.71
CA ASP A 332 -41.50 -4.86 32.89
C ASP A 332 -41.28 -4.15 31.55
N TRP A 333 -42.33 -4.15 30.72
CA TRP A 333 -42.26 -3.66 29.34
C TRP A 333 -41.94 -2.16 29.23
N ASN A 334 -42.38 -1.36 30.20
CA ASN A 334 -42.06 0.07 30.22
C ASN A 334 -40.56 0.29 30.46
N ALA A 335 -39.98 -0.44 31.41
CA ALA A 335 -38.56 -0.34 31.71
C ALA A 335 -37.68 -0.93 30.58
N VAL A 336 -38.16 -1.97 29.87
CA VAL A 336 -37.49 -2.49 28.66
C VAL A 336 -37.38 -1.41 27.59
N VAL A 337 -38.48 -0.73 27.26
CA VAL A 337 -38.48 0.33 26.24
C VAL A 337 -37.55 1.49 26.63
N GLN A 338 -37.47 1.85 27.91
CA GLN A 338 -36.54 2.87 28.39
C GLN A 338 -35.07 2.44 28.21
N SER A 339 -34.72 1.21 28.58
CA SER A 339 -33.35 0.69 28.38
C SER A 339 -33.01 0.58 26.88
N LEU A 340 -33.94 0.19 26.02
CA LEU A 340 -33.72 0.20 24.56
C LEU A 340 -33.49 1.61 24.00
N ASN A 341 -34.23 2.61 24.47
CA ASN A 341 -34.00 3.99 24.07
C ASN A 341 -32.60 4.48 24.51
N SER A 342 -32.18 4.15 25.73
CA SER A 342 -30.81 4.43 26.20
C SER A 342 -29.75 3.75 25.34
N MET A 343 -29.96 2.48 24.97
CA MET A 343 -29.07 1.74 24.08
C MET A 343 -28.93 2.43 22.72
N GLU A 344 -30.04 2.83 22.08
CA GLU A 344 -30.02 3.49 20.77
C GLU A 344 -29.33 4.86 20.82
N VAL A 345 -29.65 5.68 21.83
CA VAL A 345 -29.00 6.99 22.02
C VAL A 345 -27.51 6.84 22.25
N ALA A 346 -27.09 5.86 23.07
CA ALA A 346 -25.69 5.57 23.33
C ALA A 346 -24.97 5.07 22.06
N SER A 347 -25.57 4.14 21.31
CA SER A 347 -25.06 3.65 20.03
C SER A 347 -24.89 4.77 18.99
N LEU A 348 -25.83 5.71 18.90
CA LEU A 348 -25.70 6.88 18.02
C LEU A 348 -24.51 7.76 18.40
N LYS A 349 -24.27 7.98 19.70
CA LYS A 349 -23.10 8.73 20.17
C LYS A 349 -21.80 8.01 19.84
N VAL A 350 -21.72 6.68 20.02
CA VAL A 350 -20.56 5.88 19.59
C VAL A 350 -20.31 6.08 18.10
N ASN A 351 -21.34 5.98 17.26
CA ASN A 351 -21.21 6.17 15.82
C ASN A 351 -20.71 7.56 15.44
N GLN A 352 -21.20 8.62 16.12
CA GLN A 352 -20.72 10.00 15.91
C GLN A 352 -19.25 10.15 16.26
N VAL A 353 -18.82 9.59 17.39
CA VAL A 353 -17.41 9.59 17.82
C VAL A 353 -16.54 8.83 16.81
N LEU A 354 -16.98 7.67 16.33
CA LEU A 354 -16.26 6.89 15.32
C LEU A 354 -16.14 7.63 13.98
N VAL A 355 -17.16 8.38 13.56
CA VAL A 355 -17.07 9.23 12.36
C VAL A 355 -16.05 10.36 12.56
N ALA A 356 -16.06 11.01 13.74
CA ALA A 356 -15.10 12.06 14.04
C ALA A 356 -13.66 11.53 14.13
N LEU A 357 -13.46 10.31 14.62
CA LEU A 357 -12.17 9.63 14.66
C LEU A 357 -11.66 9.24 13.27
N ALA A 358 -12.54 8.76 12.38
CA ALA A 358 -12.16 8.36 11.03
C ALA A 358 -11.80 9.55 10.11
N ASN A 359 -12.34 10.74 10.38
CA ASN A 359 -12.14 11.95 9.56
C ASN A 359 -11.08 12.90 10.14
N ARG A 360 -10.09 12.36 10.87
CA ARG A 360 -9.21 13.18 11.70
C ARG A 360 -8.29 14.15 10.93
N ASP A 361 -8.14 13.93 9.61
CA ASP A 361 -7.26 14.72 8.73
C ASP A 361 -7.88 15.01 7.33
N ALA A 362 -9.19 15.26 7.27
CA ALA A 362 -9.84 15.79 6.05
C ALA A 362 -9.85 17.32 5.99
#